data_AF-A0A161MEF8-F1
#
_entry.id   AF-A0A161MEF8-F1
#
_cell.length_a   1.000
_cell.length_b   1.000
_cell.length_c   1.000
_cell.angle_alpha   90.00
_cell.angle_beta   90.00
_cell.angle_gamma   90.00
#
_symmetry.space_group_name_H-M   'P 1'
#
loop_
_entity.id
_entity.type
_entity.pdbx_description
1 polymer ?
#
loop_
_entity_poly.entity_id
_entity_poly.type
_entity_poly.pdbx_seq_one_letter_code
_entity_poly.pdbx_strand_id
1 'polypeptide(L)'
;MAYPEVVVDARRGLLAVSEVDLSDEDLVLLAELAKGVTVDRVGRRLDISGRTVRRRLRGICDRIGVATAIEAVAWAARRRLI
;
A
#
# COMPACT_ATOMS: atom_id res chain seq x y z
N MET A 1 8.43 -12.03 24.96
CA MET A 1 7.94 -11.98 23.57
C MET A 1 8.38 -10.64 23.00
N ALA A 2 9.60 -10.58 22.48
CA ALA A 2 10.22 -9.35 22.00
C ALA A 2 9.84 -9.18 20.52
N TYR A 3 9.15 -8.11 20.18
CA TYR A 3 9.04 -7.65 18.79
C TYR A 3 10.37 -6.93 18.51
N PRO A 4 11.28 -7.49 17.69
CA PRO A 4 12.52 -6.80 17.41
C PRO A 4 12.23 -5.52 16.63
N GLU A 5 13.05 -4.53 16.92
CA GLU A 5 12.97 -3.15 16.52
C GLU A 5 12.66 -2.98 15.03
N VAL A 6 11.65 -2.17 14.75
CA VAL A 6 11.45 -1.56 13.43
C VAL A 6 12.65 -0.66 13.15
N VAL A 7 13.69 -1.24 12.55
CA VAL A 7 14.81 -0.50 12.00
C VAL A 7 14.30 0.20 10.75
N VAL A 8 13.69 1.38 10.95
CA VAL A 8 13.32 2.27 9.86
C VAL A 8 14.61 2.91 9.37
N ASP A 9 15.22 2.30 8.36
CA ASP A 9 16.38 2.84 7.69
C ASP A 9 16.01 4.15 6.98
N ALA A 10 16.18 5.25 7.70
CA ALA A 10 15.96 6.62 7.24
C ALA A 10 17.09 7.13 6.32
N ARG A 11 18.08 6.30 5.94
CA ARG A 11 19.26 6.72 5.16
C ARG A 11 19.30 6.26 3.71
N ARG A 12 18.24 5.66 3.17
CA ARG A 12 18.12 5.40 1.73
C ARG A 12 17.55 6.60 0.93
N GLY A 13 17.83 7.81 1.40
CA GLY A 13 17.14 9.04 1.02
C GLY A 13 17.69 9.84 -0.16
N LEU A 14 18.63 9.34 -0.99
CA LEU A 14 19.24 10.23 -2.01
C LEU A 14 19.48 9.66 -3.42
N LEU A 15 19.11 8.42 -3.76
CA LEU A 15 19.45 7.87 -5.10
C LEU A 15 18.36 7.04 -5.81
N ALA A 16 17.11 7.10 -5.38
CA ALA A 16 16.03 6.55 -6.20
C ALA A 16 14.72 7.32 -5.96
N VAL A 17 14.60 8.48 -6.60
CA VAL A 17 13.28 8.94 -7.04
C VAL A 17 12.89 8.03 -8.21
N SER A 18 12.69 6.74 -7.93
CA SER A 18 12.06 5.84 -8.88
C SER A 18 10.58 6.18 -8.85
N GLU A 19 10.08 6.78 -9.93
CA GLU A 19 8.67 6.89 -10.27
C GLU A 19 8.03 5.50 -10.20
N VAL A 20 7.56 5.09 -9.03
CA VAL A 20 6.70 3.92 -8.93
C VAL A 20 5.32 4.39 -9.38
N ASP A 21 5.03 4.17 -10.66
CA ASP A 21 3.77 4.56 -11.30
C ASP A 21 2.65 3.59 -10.89
N LEU A 22 2.04 3.80 -9.73
CA LEU A 22 0.83 3.07 -9.36
C LEU A 22 -0.32 3.47 -10.27
N SER A 23 -1.14 2.50 -10.69
CA SER A 23 -2.32 2.82 -11.48
C SER A 23 -3.34 3.58 -10.65
N ASP A 24 -4.22 4.37 -11.30
CA ASP A 24 -5.32 5.04 -10.60
C ASP A 24 -6.18 4.07 -9.79
N GLU A 25 -6.40 2.85 -10.30
CA GLU A 25 -7.12 1.81 -9.58
C GLU A 25 -6.39 1.33 -8.31
N ASP A 26 -5.07 1.31 -8.34
CA ASP A 26 -4.25 1.00 -7.16
C ASP A 26 -4.35 2.13 -6.13
N LEU A 27 -4.35 3.39 -6.58
CA LEU A 27 -4.54 4.56 -5.71
C LEU A 27 -5.94 4.58 -5.09
N VAL A 28 -6.98 4.32 -5.87
CA VAL A 28 -8.36 4.20 -5.35
C VAL A 28 -8.46 3.09 -4.31
N LEU A 29 -7.83 1.94 -4.56
CA LEU A 29 -7.79 0.85 -3.59
C LEU A 29 -7.12 1.27 -2.27
N LEU A 30 -5.98 1.95 -2.35
CA LEU A 30 -5.27 2.44 -1.15
C LEU A 30 -6.06 3.54 -0.42
N ALA A 31 -6.72 4.45 -1.15
CA ALA A 31 -7.57 5.49 -0.58
C ALA A 31 -8.78 4.90 0.17
N GLU A 32 -9.38 3.84 -0.37
CA GLU A 32 -10.45 3.12 0.33
C GLU A 32 -9.93 2.46 1.60
N LEU A 33 -8.77 1.82 1.56
CA LEU A 33 -8.16 1.21 2.76
C LEU A 33 -7.76 2.26 3.80
N ALA A 34 -7.33 3.45 3.39
CA ALA A 34 -7.01 4.57 4.29
C ALA A 34 -8.23 5.03 5.13
N LYS A 35 -9.45 4.80 4.63
CA LYS A 35 -10.69 5.05 5.39
C LYS A 35 -10.93 4.03 6.50
N GLY A 36 -10.04 3.05 6.68
CA GLY A 36 -10.13 2.02 7.72
C GLY A 36 -11.15 0.92 7.42
N VAL A 37 -11.60 0.78 6.16
CA VAL A 37 -12.51 -0.30 5.78
C VAL A 37 -11.77 -1.60 5.50
N THR A 38 -12.44 -2.73 5.70
CA THR A 38 -11.86 -4.06 5.46
C THR A 38 -11.70 -4.35 3.97
N VAL A 39 -10.73 -5.21 3.64
CA VAL A 39 -10.47 -5.68 2.27
C VAL A 39 -11.72 -6.24 1.58
N ASP A 40 -12.55 -6.99 2.29
CA ASP A 40 -13.77 -7.56 1.71
C ASP A 40 -14.82 -6.47 1.44
N ARG A 41 -14.86 -5.38 2.23
CA ARG A 41 -15.73 -4.23 1.98
C ARG A 41 -15.23 -3.41 0.79
N VAL A 42 -13.92 -3.26 0.63
CA VAL A 42 -13.33 -2.62 -0.55
C VAL A 42 -13.62 -3.42 -1.81
N GLY A 43 -13.48 -4.76 -1.76
CA GLY A 43 -13.82 -5.63 -2.88
C GLY A 43 -15.26 -5.45 -3.36
N ARG A 44 -16.23 -5.40 -2.43
CA ARG A 44 -17.63 -5.12 -2.78
C ARG A 44 -17.85 -3.75 -3.43
N ARG A 45 -17.08 -2.73 -3.04
CA ARG A 45 -17.17 -1.38 -3.64
C ARG A 45 -16.58 -1.31 -5.04
N LEU A 46 -15.54 -2.11 -5.30
CA LEU A 46 -14.83 -2.17 -6.57
C LEU A 46 -15.31 -3.30 -7.49
N ASP A 47 -16.42 -3.95 -7.15
CA ASP A 47 -16.99 -5.11 -7.87
C ASP A 47 -16.00 -6.26 -8.12
N ILE A 48 -15.11 -6.52 -7.14
CA ILE A 48 -14.13 -7.60 -7.20
C ILE A 48 -14.07 -8.41 -5.90
N SER A 49 -13.65 -9.67 -5.99
CA SER A 49 -13.53 -10.52 -4.80
C SER A 49 -12.43 -10.03 -3.85
N GLY A 50 -12.59 -10.29 -2.55
CA GLY A 50 -11.53 -10.02 -1.56
C GLY A 50 -10.22 -10.77 -1.86
N ARG A 51 -10.26 -11.89 -2.59
CA ARG A 51 -9.04 -12.58 -3.07
C ARG A 51 -8.31 -11.74 -4.13
N THR A 52 -9.04 -11.14 -5.06
CA THR A 52 -8.47 -10.24 -6.08
C THR A 52 -7.88 -8.99 -5.43
N VAL A 53 -8.56 -8.41 -4.43
CA VAL A 53 -8.04 -7.28 -3.66
C VAL A 53 -6.72 -7.63 -2.96
N ARG A 54 -6.65 -8.77 -2.24
CA ARG A 54 -5.41 -9.23 -1.59
C ARG A 54 -4.27 -9.44 -2.59
N ARG A 55 -4.57 -10.01 -3.76
CA ARG A 55 -3.58 -10.20 -4.84
C ARG A 55 -3.08 -8.87 -5.38
N ARG A 56 -3.97 -7.91 -5.64
CA ARG A 56 -3.60 -6.56 -6.11
C ARG A 56 -2.76 -5.83 -5.07
N LEU A 57 -3.17 -5.86 -3.80
CA LEU A 57 -2.39 -5.33 -2.67
C LEU A 57 -0.98 -5.91 -2.60
N ARG A 58 -0.83 -7.22 -2.79
CA ARG A 58 0.49 -7.85 -2.82
C ARG A 58 1.35 -7.28 -3.95
N GLY A 59 0.79 -7.17 -5.15
CA GLY A 59 1.47 -6.54 -6.28
C GLY A 59 1.86 -5.09 -6.02
N ILE A 60 0.99 -4.30 -5.39
CA ILE A 60 1.30 -2.91 -4.97
C ILE A 60 2.49 -2.91 -4.02
N CYS A 61 2.43 -3.72 -2.94
CA CYS A 61 3.49 -3.81 -1.95
C CYS A 61 4.83 -4.19 -2.56
N ASP A 62 4.85 -5.18 -3.47
CA ASP A 62 6.05 -5.62 -4.17
C ASP A 62 6.63 -4.49 -5.06
N ARG A 63 5.78 -3.70 -5.72
CA ARG A 63 6.20 -2.59 -6.59
C ARG A 63 6.81 -1.41 -5.82
N ILE A 64 6.23 -1.05 -4.67
CA ILE A 64 6.72 0.07 -3.84
C ILE A 64 7.77 -0.35 -2.79
N GLY A 65 8.04 -1.66 -2.67
CA GLY A 65 9.05 -2.21 -1.77
C GLY A 65 8.66 -2.20 -0.29
N VAL A 66 7.39 -2.42 0.03
CA VAL A 66 6.88 -2.53 1.42
C VAL A 66 6.30 -3.91 1.68
N ALA A 67 6.13 -4.29 2.95
CA ALA A 67 5.69 -5.63 3.32
C ALA A 67 4.17 -5.73 3.53
N THR A 68 3.51 -4.64 3.90
CA THR A 68 2.13 -4.64 4.40
C THR A 68 1.24 -3.58 3.75
N ALA A 69 -0.07 -3.83 3.78
CA ALA A 69 -1.06 -2.89 3.25
C ALA A 69 -1.03 -1.54 3.96
N ILE A 70 -0.78 -1.52 5.28
CA ILE A 70 -0.72 -0.27 6.05
C ILE A 70 0.53 0.55 5.68
N GLU A 71 1.67 -0.11 5.43
CA GLU A 71 2.85 0.57 4.89
C GLU A 71 2.59 1.12 3.49
N ALA A 72 1.84 0.40 2.65
CA ALA A 72 1.48 0.86 1.31
C ALA A 72 0.57 2.10 1.36
N VAL A 73 -0.40 2.13 2.27
CA VAL A 73 -1.23 3.30 2.53
C VAL A 73 -0.39 4.48 3.02
N ALA A 74 0.50 4.26 4.01
CA ALA A 74 1.39 5.31 4.52
C ALA A 74 2.35 5.85 3.44
N TRP A 75 2.83 4.97 2.55
CA TRP A 75 3.68 5.33 1.42
C TRP A 75 2.96 6.29 0.46
N ALA A 76 1.69 6.02 0.14
CA ALA A 76 0.87 6.83 -0.76
C ALA A 76 0.48 8.18 -0.12
N ALA A 77 0.06 8.17 1.14
CA ALA A 77 -0.31 9.38 1.88
C ALA A 77 0.88 10.35 2.04
N ARG A 78 2.07 9.84 2.37
CA ARG A 78 3.30 10.66 2.50
C ARG A 78 3.68 11.36 1.19
N ARG A 79 3.27 10.81 0.04
CA ARG A 79 3.50 11.34 -1.30
C ARG A 79 2.33 12.16 -1.85
N ARG A 80 1.26 12.34 -1.06
CA ARG A 80 0.03 13.04 -1.45
C ARG A 80 -0.65 12.45 -2.69
N LEU A 81 -0.56 11.13 -2.85
CA LEU A 81 -1.26 10.41 -3.92
C LEU A 81 -2.71 10.06 -3.53
N ILE A 82 -3.02 10.07 -2.23
CA ILE A 82 -4.34 9.83 -1.62
C ILE A 82 -4.53 10.72 -0.40
#